data_AF-A0A2N9AYR2-F1
#
_entry.id   AF-A0A2N9AYR2-F1
#
_cell.length_a   1.000
_cell.length_b   1.000
_cell.length_c   1.000
_cell.angle_alpha   90.00
_cell.angle_beta   90.00
_cell.angle_gamma   90.00
#
_symmetry.space_group_name_H-M   'P 1'
#
loop_
_entity.id
_entity.type
_entity.pdbx_description
1 polymer ?
#
loop_
_entity_poly.entity_id
_entity_poly.type
_entity_poly.pdbx_seq_one_letter_code
_entity_poly.pdbx_strand_id
1 'polypeptide(L)'
;MPRPLALVGLAFILMISTSRADTGSPIRTVYQVPKTAQAQEIYREMRARRVLEGLREIVSMVRLPQTLTLRLSECDGEINAWYEPKTRSVTVCYEYIQDVRDRAYRATLPAGVTYHDALFGTLAQVFLHETGHALFDLLDVPVLGREEDAAD
;
A
#
# COMPACT_ATOMS: atom_id res chain seq x y z
N MET A 1 67.42 37.86 -6.05
CA MET A 1 66.29 38.02 -5.09
C MET A 1 65.11 37.22 -5.61
N PRO A 2 64.67 36.13 -4.94
CA PRO A 2 63.54 35.32 -5.39
C PRO A 2 62.21 35.87 -4.86
N ARG A 3 61.14 35.74 -5.64
CA ARG A 3 59.76 36.10 -5.26
C ARG A 3 59.14 34.99 -4.41
N PRO A 4 58.29 35.29 -3.42
CA PRO A 4 57.62 34.25 -2.64
C PRO A 4 56.45 33.64 -3.44
N LEU A 5 56.36 32.31 -3.45
CA LEU A 5 55.17 31.56 -3.87
C LEU A 5 54.07 31.74 -2.82
N ALA A 6 52.87 32.13 -3.25
CA ALA A 6 51.67 32.09 -2.42
C ALA A 6 51.10 30.65 -2.40
N LEU A 7 51.07 30.03 -1.22
CA LEU A 7 50.29 28.81 -0.99
C LEU A 7 48.80 29.19 -0.89
N VAL A 8 47.98 28.75 -1.83
CA VAL A 8 46.52 28.76 -1.70
C VAL A 8 46.12 27.46 -0.98
N GLY A 9 45.82 27.57 0.31
CA GLY A 9 45.28 26.46 1.10
C GLY A 9 43.81 26.22 0.73
N LEU A 10 43.51 25.04 0.18
CA LEU A 10 42.15 24.60 -0.11
C LEU A 10 41.54 24.02 1.19
N ALA A 11 40.70 24.78 1.88
CA ALA A 11 39.96 24.29 3.04
C ALA A 11 38.78 23.43 2.57
N PHE A 12 38.89 22.10 2.75
CA PHE A 12 37.81 21.15 2.47
C PHE A 12 36.84 21.17 3.66
N ILE A 13 35.73 21.91 3.53
CA ILE A 13 34.65 21.89 4.52
C ILE A 13 33.89 20.58 4.34
N LEU A 14 34.07 19.66 5.28
CA LEU A 14 33.31 18.41 5.36
C LEU A 14 31.86 18.76 5.73
N MET A 15 30.95 18.80 4.75
CA MET A 15 29.52 18.85 5.03
C MET A 15 29.08 17.51 5.60
N ILE A 16 28.94 17.43 6.92
CA ILE A 16 28.29 16.32 7.59
C ILE A 16 26.79 16.48 7.34
N SER A 17 26.30 15.88 6.26
CA SER A 17 24.86 15.71 6.03
C SER A 17 24.32 14.77 7.10
N THR A 18 23.59 15.29 8.07
CA THR A 18 22.83 14.47 9.02
C THR A 18 21.65 13.87 8.27
N SER A 19 21.84 12.70 7.66
CA SER A 19 20.75 11.88 7.16
C SER A 19 19.90 11.44 8.34
N ARG A 20 18.72 12.05 8.51
CA ARG A 20 17.71 11.55 9.44
C ARG A 20 17.24 10.22 8.84
N ALA A 21 17.71 9.10 9.38
CA ALA A 21 17.17 7.79 9.02
C ALA A 21 15.69 7.80 9.44
N ASP A 22 14.79 7.82 8.45
CA ASP A 22 13.37 7.69 8.69
C ASP A 22 13.11 6.25 9.16
N THR A 23 12.60 6.09 10.37
CA THR A 23 12.54 4.79 11.06
C THR A 23 11.31 3.95 10.72
N GLY A 24 10.63 4.23 9.60
CA GLY A 24 9.48 3.45 9.15
C GLY A 24 9.23 3.59 7.65
N SER A 25 8.56 2.60 7.07
CA SER A 25 8.18 2.62 5.65
C SER A 25 7.17 3.74 5.38
N PRO A 26 7.38 4.59 4.36
CA PRO A 26 6.50 5.71 4.05
C PRO A 26 5.20 5.21 3.40
N ILE A 27 4.26 4.72 4.20
CA ILE A 27 2.99 4.19 3.69
C ILE A 27 1.87 5.21 3.94
N ARG A 28 1.21 5.65 2.87
CA ARG A 28 0.09 6.61 2.89
C ARG A 28 -1.24 5.88 2.76
N THR A 29 -2.21 6.19 3.62
CA THR A 29 -3.59 5.67 3.53
C THR A 29 -4.51 6.72 2.89
N VAL A 30 -5.39 6.29 1.97
CA VAL A 30 -6.33 7.15 1.26
C VAL A 30 -7.69 6.52 1.17
N TYR A 31 -8.67 7.12 1.82
CA TYR A 31 -10.08 6.85 1.57
C TYR A 31 -10.63 7.95 0.65
N GLN A 32 -10.72 7.68 -0.65
CA GLN A 32 -11.30 8.63 -1.58
C GLN A 32 -12.81 8.73 -1.33
N VAL A 33 -13.32 9.96 -1.22
CA VAL A 33 -14.76 10.18 -0.99
C VAL A 33 -15.54 9.76 -2.24
N PRO A 34 -16.47 8.80 -2.14
CA PRO A 34 -17.22 8.30 -3.29
C PRO A 34 -18.46 9.15 -3.59
N LYS A 35 -18.99 9.03 -4.82
CA LYS A 35 -20.16 9.80 -5.27
C LYS A 35 -21.47 9.08 -4.96
N THR A 36 -21.51 7.76 -5.08
CA THR A 36 -22.72 6.95 -4.93
C THR A 36 -23.08 6.72 -3.46
N ALA A 37 -24.37 6.66 -3.14
CA ALA A 37 -24.84 6.45 -1.76
C ALA A 37 -24.37 5.11 -1.18
N GLN A 38 -24.32 4.06 -2.02
CA GLN A 38 -23.85 2.73 -1.63
C GLN A 38 -22.36 2.75 -1.25
N ALA A 39 -21.50 3.30 -2.10
CA ALA A 39 -20.08 3.41 -1.79
C ALA A 39 -19.83 4.36 -0.60
N GLN A 40 -20.66 5.39 -0.38
CA GLN A 40 -20.56 6.25 0.80
C GLN A 40 -20.77 5.52 2.12
N GLU A 41 -21.63 4.49 2.15
CA GLU A 41 -21.79 3.63 3.33
C GLU A 41 -20.51 2.86 3.61
N ILE A 42 -19.96 2.18 2.59
CA ILE A 42 -18.71 1.43 2.69
C ILE A 42 -17.55 2.35 3.10
N TYR A 43 -17.43 3.53 2.48
CA TYR A 43 -16.43 4.54 2.84
C TYR A 43 -16.46 4.88 4.32
N ARG A 44 -17.66 5.18 4.87
CA ARG A 44 -17.81 5.52 6.29
C ARG A 44 -17.41 4.36 7.17
N GLU A 45 -17.85 3.15 6.84
CA GLU A 45 -17.56 1.96 7.63
C GLU A 45 -16.06 1.61 7.62
N MET A 46 -15.43 1.55 6.44
CA MET A 46 -14.01 1.20 6.30
C MET A 46 -13.11 2.23 6.99
N ARG A 47 -13.51 3.51 6.99
CA ARG A 47 -12.82 4.58 7.71
C ARG A 47 -13.02 4.48 9.22
N ALA A 48 -14.25 4.21 9.68
CA ALA A 48 -14.54 4.03 11.11
C ALA A 48 -13.77 2.85 11.72
N ARG A 49 -13.63 1.76 10.95
CA ARG A 49 -12.85 0.57 11.32
C ARG A 49 -11.35 0.72 11.11
N ARG A 50 -10.88 1.81 10.49
CA ARG A 50 -9.46 2.08 10.21
C ARG A 50 -8.76 0.95 9.43
N VAL A 51 -9.46 0.39 8.43
CA VAL A 51 -8.99 -0.77 7.65
C VAL A 51 -7.64 -0.52 6.98
N LEU A 52 -7.46 0.62 6.31
CA LEU A 52 -6.20 0.94 5.64
C LEU A 52 -5.07 1.18 6.63
N GLU A 53 -5.36 1.71 7.82
CA GLU A 53 -4.36 1.83 8.87
C GLU A 53 -3.96 0.45 9.42
N GLY A 54 -4.89 -0.47 9.61
CA GLY A 54 -4.57 -1.85 10.00
C GLY A 54 -3.67 -2.54 8.98
N LEU A 55 -3.98 -2.41 7.68
CA LEU A 55 -3.15 -2.92 6.61
C LEU A 55 -1.77 -2.26 6.57
N ARG A 56 -1.71 -0.94 6.78
CA ARG A 56 -0.45 -0.21 6.90
C ARG A 56 0.44 -0.79 7.99
N GLU A 57 -0.09 -1.11 9.16
CA GLU A 57 0.72 -1.70 10.24
C GLU A 57 1.33 -3.05 9.82
N ILE A 58 0.59 -3.88 9.07
CA ILE A 58 1.11 -5.15 8.53
C ILE A 58 2.25 -4.87 7.51
N VAL A 59 2.00 -4.01 6.54
CA VAL A 59 2.98 -3.71 5.47
C VAL A 59 4.22 -2.98 6.02
N SER A 60 4.09 -2.25 7.14
CA SER A 60 5.19 -1.53 7.77
C SER A 60 6.33 -2.43 8.29
N MET A 61 6.11 -3.75 8.36
CA MET A 61 7.14 -4.74 8.71
C MET A 61 8.24 -4.86 7.63
N VAL A 62 7.94 -4.48 6.39
CA VAL A 62 8.89 -4.46 5.28
C VAL A 62 9.38 -3.03 5.08
N ARG A 63 10.69 -2.84 4.92
CA ARG A 63 11.29 -1.51 4.67
C ARG A 63 11.13 -1.12 3.20
N LEU A 64 10.32 -0.11 2.92
CA LEU A 64 10.09 0.37 1.56
C LEU A 64 11.02 1.54 1.22
N PRO A 65 11.72 1.52 0.07
CA PRO A 65 12.59 2.61 -0.36
C PRO A 65 11.81 3.81 -0.91
N GLN A 66 10.52 3.62 -1.21
CA GLN A 66 9.65 4.62 -1.81
C GLN A 66 8.26 4.58 -1.16
N THR A 67 7.53 5.69 -1.26
CA THR A 67 6.19 5.81 -0.70
C THR A 67 5.19 4.90 -1.41
N LEU A 68 4.53 4.03 -0.65
CA LEU A 68 3.40 3.22 -1.12
C LEU A 68 2.09 3.84 -0.65
N THR A 69 1.12 3.96 -1.55
CA THR A 69 -0.24 4.41 -1.19
C THR A 69 -1.19 3.22 -1.15
N LEU A 70 -1.85 3.01 -0.01
CA LEU A 70 -3.01 2.13 0.09
C LEU A 70 -4.28 2.98 -0.09
N ARG A 71 -5.12 2.63 -1.06
CA ARG A 71 -6.28 3.42 -1.45
C ARG A 71 -7.56 2.58 -1.49
N LEU A 72 -8.64 3.17 -0.99
CA LEU A 72 -10.01 2.81 -1.36
C LEU A 72 -10.63 3.93 -2.20
N SER A 73 -11.31 3.56 -3.28
CA SER A 73 -11.98 4.50 -4.19
C SER A 73 -13.19 3.90 -4.88
N GLU A 74 -14.07 4.77 -5.38
CA GLU A 74 -15.13 4.36 -6.31
C GLU A 74 -14.52 4.23 -7.71
N CYS A 75 -14.87 3.16 -8.42
CA CYS A 75 -14.25 2.77 -9.69
C CYS A 75 -15.25 2.73 -10.85
N ASP A 76 -16.23 3.63 -10.82
CA ASP A 76 -17.25 3.79 -11.86
C ASP A 76 -17.95 2.46 -12.25
N GLY A 77 -18.16 1.57 -11.27
CA GLY A 77 -18.86 0.28 -11.44
C GLY A 77 -17.96 -0.95 -11.57
N GLU A 78 -16.64 -0.77 -11.66
CA GLU A 78 -15.69 -1.88 -11.79
C GLU A 78 -15.44 -2.60 -10.45
N ILE A 79 -15.64 -3.92 -10.44
CA ILE A 79 -15.32 -4.79 -9.29
C ILE A 79 -13.85 -5.17 -9.40
N ASN A 80 -12.96 -4.32 -8.90
CA ASN A 80 -11.53 -4.53 -9.11
C ASN A 80 -10.64 -4.12 -7.93
N ALA A 81 -9.40 -4.58 -7.98
CA ALA A 81 -8.27 -4.16 -7.18
C ALA A 81 -7.02 -4.22 -8.07
N TRP A 82 -6.05 -3.32 -7.84
CA TRP A 82 -4.80 -3.35 -8.60
C TRP A 82 -3.67 -2.57 -7.90
N TYR A 83 -2.44 -2.96 -8.19
CA TYR A 83 -1.25 -2.13 -8.04
C TYR A 83 -0.96 -1.31 -9.31
N GLU A 84 -0.73 0.00 -9.17
CA GLU A 84 -0.30 0.89 -10.26
C GLU A 84 1.13 1.38 -10.02
N PRO A 85 2.14 0.87 -10.76
CA PRO A 85 3.56 1.20 -10.57
C PRO A 85 3.87 2.70 -10.72
N LYS A 86 3.20 3.40 -11.66
CA LYS A 86 3.49 4.82 -11.92
C LYS A 86 3.17 5.72 -10.73
N THR A 87 2.15 5.34 -9.96
CA THR A 87 1.69 6.09 -8.78
C THR A 87 2.02 5.40 -7.46
N ARG A 88 2.58 4.18 -7.52
CA ARG A 88 2.87 3.32 -6.38
C ARG A 88 1.67 3.20 -5.47
N SER A 89 0.54 2.81 -6.06
CA SER A 89 -0.70 2.71 -5.30
C SER A 89 -1.37 1.37 -5.49
N VAL A 90 -1.64 0.72 -4.36
CA VAL A 90 -2.61 -0.37 -4.26
C VAL A 90 -3.98 0.26 -4.09
N THR A 91 -4.87 0.03 -5.04
CA THR A 91 -6.24 0.54 -5.02
C THR A 91 -7.21 -0.63 -4.99
N VAL A 92 -8.14 -0.62 -4.04
CA VAL A 92 -9.28 -1.55 -4.00
C VAL A 92 -10.56 -0.74 -4.16
N CYS A 93 -11.43 -1.17 -5.09
CA CYS A 93 -12.69 -0.48 -5.36
C CYS A 93 -13.70 -0.69 -4.23
N TYR A 94 -14.54 0.32 -3.95
CA TYR A 94 -15.68 0.13 -3.05
C TYR A 94 -16.67 -0.90 -3.61
N GLU A 95 -16.79 -0.98 -4.93
CA GLU A 95 -17.55 -1.99 -5.67
C GLU A 95 -17.04 -3.40 -5.39
N TYR A 96 -15.72 -3.59 -5.28
CA TYR A 96 -15.13 -4.87 -4.87
C TYR A 96 -15.52 -5.24 -3.44
N ILE A 97 -15.48 -4.29 -2.52
CA ILE A 97 -15.91 -4.54 -1.13
C ILE A 97 -17.40 -4.90 -1.07
N GLN A 98 -18.22 -4.25 -1.88
CA GLN A 98 -19.64 -4.58 -1.98
C GLN A 98 -19.84 -6.00 -2.53
N ASP A 99 -19.13 -6.39 -3.58
CA ASP A 99 -19.20 -7.75 -4.12
C ASP A 99 -18.79 -8.81 -3.08
N VAL A 100 -17.69 -8.58 -2.35
CA VAL A 100 -17.26 -9.47 -1.26
C VAL A 100 -18.33 -9.56 -0.18
N ARG A 101 -18.92 -8.44 0.22
CA ARG A 101 -20.03 -8.39 1.19
C ARG A 101 -21.20 -9.24 0.72
N ASP A 102 -21.60 -9.09 -0.53
CA ASP A 102 -22.73 -9.80 -1.14
C ASP A 102 -22.46 -11.31 -1.26
N ARG A 103 -21.24 -11.69 -1.64
CA ARG A 103 -20.81 -13.10 -1.65
C ARG A 103 -20.77 -13.69 -0.26
N ALA A 104 -20.22 -12.98 0.73
CA ALA A 104 -20.16 -13.43 2.12
C ALA A 104 -21.57 -13.63 2.71
N TYR A 105 -22.54 -12.77 2.36
CA TYR A 105 -23.93 -12.94 2.79
C TYR A 105 -24.63 -14.16 2.18
N ARG A 106 -24.26 -14.54 0.95
CA ARG A 106 -24.86 -15.68 0.24
C ARG A 106 -24.12 -17.00 0.47
N ALA A 107 -22.92 -16.96 1.05
CA ALA A 107 -22.07 -18.13 1.20
C ALA A 107 -22.58 -19.08 2.27
N THR A 108 -22.46 -20.39 2.00
CA THR A 108 -22.49 -21.41 3.07
C THR A 108 -21.09 -21.49 3.66
N LEU A 109 -20.92 -21.01 4.89
CA LEU A 109 -19.61 -20.92 5.53
C LEU A 109 -19.20 -22.25 6.19
N PRO A 110 -17.92 -22.63 6.12
CA PRO A 110 -17.41 -23.77 6.88
C PRO A 110 -17.68 -23.62 8.38
N ALA A 111 -17.74 -24.75 9.10
CA ALA A 111 -17.95 -24.74 10.54
C ALA A 111 -16.86 -23.90 11.25
N GLY A 112 -17.29 -22.93 12.07
CA GLY A 112 -16.38 -22.04 12.80
C GLY A 112 -15.95 -20.78 12.04
N VAL A 113 -16.30 -20.63 10.76
CA VAL A 113 -16.03 -19.40 9.99
C VAL A 113 -17.23 -18.46 10.11
N THR A 114 -16.99 -17.24 10.59
CA THR A 114 -18.03 -16.21 10.70
C THR A 114 -18.14 -15.39 9.41
N TYR A 115 -19.25 -14.66 9.25
CA TYR A 115 -19.40 -13.65 8.19
C TYR A 115 -18.26 -12.61 8.23
N HIS A 116 -17.85 -12.21 9.43
CA HIS A 116 -16.76 -11.28 9.62
C HIS A 116 -15.45 -11.85 9.08
N ASP A 117 -15.15 -13.11 9.36
CA ASP A 117 -13.95 -13.77 8.84
C ASP A 117 -13.97 -13.86 7.31
N ALA A 118 -15.11 -14.23 6.72
CA ALA A 118 -15.27 -14.30 5.28
C ALA A 118 -15.06 -12.94 4.58
N LEU A 119 -15.62 -11.87 5.16
CA LEU A 119 -15.46 -10.51 4.64
C LEU A 119 -14.02 -10.01 4.80
N PHE A 120 -13.51 -9.96 6.04
CA PHE A 120 -12.20 -9.36 6.31
C PHE A 120 -11.05 -10.21 5.80
N GLY A 121 -11.17 -11.54 5.80
CA GLY A 121 -10.17 -12.42 5.21
C GLY A 121 -10.02 -12.19 3.71
N THR A 122 -11.14 -12.08 2.98
CA THR A 122 -11.10 -11.79 1.53
C THR A 122 -10.55 -10.39 1.25
N LEU A 123 -10.94 -9.39 2.04
CA LEU A 123 -10.40 -8.04 1.88
C LEU A 123 -8.90 -7.98 2.20
N ALA A 124 -8.45 -8.63 3.28
CA ALA A 124 -7.04 -8.70 3.61
C ALA A 124 -6.25 -9.41 2.50
N GLN A 125 -6.76 -10.53 1.97
CA GLN A 125 -6.12 -11.27 0.88
C GLN A 125 -5.92 -10.37 -0.34
N VAL A 126 -6.97 -9.71 -0.86
CA VAL A 126 -6.80 -8.88 -2.07
C VAL A 126 -5.84 -7.71 -1.83
N PHE A 127 -5.87 -7.09 -0.65
CA PHE A 127 -4.92 -6.01 -0.35
C PHE A 127 -3.48 -6.50 -0.25
N LEU A 128 -3.25 -7.67 0.35
CA LEU A 128 -1.93 -8.26 0.48
C LEU A 128 -1.41 -8.74 -0.87
N HIS A 129 -2.26 -9.35 -1.69
CA HIS A 129 -1.96 -9.75 -3.06
C HIS A 129 -1.45 -8.56 -3.90
N GLU A 130 -2.22 -7.46 -3.95
CA GLU A 130 -1.79 -6.26 -4.66
C GLU A 130 -0.56 -5.60 -4.02
N THR A 131 -0.38 -5.76 -2.70
CA THR A 131 0.85 -5.34 -2.04
C THR A 131 2.03 -6.21 -2.46
N GLY A 132 1.84 -7.50 -2.75
CA GLY A 132 2.85 -8.38 -3.33
C GLY A 132 3.42 -7.80 -4.62
N HIS A 133 2.55 -7.43 -5.56
CA HIS A 133 2.92 -6.71 -6.79
C HIS A 133 3.70 -5.42 -6.50
N ALA A 134 3.26 -4.65 -5.50
CA ALA A 134 3.97 -3.45 -5.06
C ALA A 134 5.36 -3.76 -4.49
N LEU A 135 5.52 -4.86 -3.74
CA LEU A 135 6.81 -5.26 -3.18
C LEU A 135 7.77 -5.73 -4.27
N PHE A 136 7.27 -6.44 -5.28
CA PHE A 136 8.09 -6.86 -6.42
C PHE A 136 8.70 -5.67 -7.14
N ASP A 137 7.87 -4.67 -7.45
CA ASP A 137 8.29 -3.44 -8.11
C ASP A 137 9.19 -2.59 -7.21
N LEU A 138 8.81 -2.35 -5.95
CA LEU A 138 9.52 -1.39 -5.09
C LEU A 138 10.85 -1.93 -4.53
N LEU A 139 11.01 -3.25 -4.45
CA LEU A 139 12.20 -3.89 -3.88
C LEU A 139 13.02 -4.67 -4.92
N ASP A 140 12.66 -4.57 -6.20
CA ASP A 140 13.28 -5.30 -7.31
C ASP A 140 13.33 -6.82 -7.02
N VAL A 141 12.25 -7.39 -6.47
CA VAL A 141 12.20 -8.81 -6.13
C VAL A 141 12.09 -9.65 -7.41
N PRO A 142 12.99 -10.62 -7.64
CA PRO A 142 12.86 -11.51 -8.79
C PRO A 142 11.69 -12.48 -8.60
N VAL A 143 10.72 -12.41 -9.51
CA VAL A 143 9.58 -13.34 -9.54
C VAL A 143 9.96 -14.58 -10.35
N LEU A 144 9.98 -15.75 -9.70
CA LEU A 144 10.28 -17.03 -10.33
C LEU A 144 9.00 -17.83 -10.49
N GLY A 145 8.38 -17.79 -11.68
CA GLY A 145 7.16 -18.56 -11.99
C GLY A 145 6.00 -17.67 -12.41
N ARG A 146 4.78 -18.03 -11.99
CA ARG A 146 3.58 -17.22 -12.25
C ARG A 146 3.51 -16.11 -11.22
N GLU A 147 3.41 -14.88 -11.70
CA GLU A 147 3.44 -13.67 -10.87
C GLU A 147 2.30 -13.61 -9.86
N GLU A 148 1.09 -13.94 -10.29
CA GLU A 148 -0.09 -13.94 -9.41
C GLU A 148 0.02 -14.95 -8.26
N ASP A 149 0.62 -16.12 -8.50
CA ASP A 149 0.85 -17.12 -7.44
C ASP A 149 1.97 -16.69 -6.49
N ALA A 150 2.92 -15.88 -6.96
CA ALA A 150 3.98 -15.36 -6.12
C ALA A 150 3.47 -14.21 -5.22
N ALA A 151 2.45 -13.48 -5.70
CA ALA A 151 1.81 -12.38 -4.98
C ALA A 151 0.88 -12.86 -3.85
N ASP A 152 0.31 -14.06 -3.96
CA ASP A 152 -0.51 -14.74 -2.92
C ASP A 152 0.32 -15.37 -1.78
#